data_AF-A0A7C6C7G4-F1
#
_entry.id   AF-A0A7C6C7G4-F1
#
_cell.length_a   1.000
_cell.length_b   1.000
_cell.length_c   1.000
_cell.angle_alpha   90.00
_cell.angle_beta   90.00
_cell.angle_gamma   90.00
#
_symmetry.space_group_name_H-M   'P 1'
#
loop_
_entity.id
_entity.type
_entity.pdbx_description
1 polymer ?
#
loop_
_entity_poly.entity_id
_entity_poly.type
_entity_poly.pdbx_seq_one_letter_code
_entity_poly.pdbx_strand_id
1 'polypeptide(L)'
;MAAAELNFEVHNYMEDIVFDLIQQKQQSDPDFDFCPRCVLDIGALVLNIIKPQYIKVATKFADLDHAAANELEQLVDQAAEKVRANPYHGLNGESFELVNLSETMVQRVLADVLEEQGEKFQINDDLIPVAAALVLNQTKPRYAVTVRGRAYQRTAELDHQFAPGMMAAVYNVLNQMKELK
;
A
#
# COMPACT_ATOMS: atom_id res chain seq x y z
N MET A 1 21.48 -20.16 -5.37
CA MET A 1 20.25 -20.70 -5.98
C MET A 1 19.26 -19.54 -6.02
N ALA A 2 18.57 -19.34 -7.13
CA ALA A 2 17.67 -18.19 -7.29
C ALA A 2 16.45 -18.40 -6.39
N ALA A 3 16.15 -17.43 -5.51
CA ALA A 3 14.97 -17.44 -4.67
C ALA A 3 13.73 -17.65 -5.55
N ALA A 4 12.87 -18.58 -5.19
CA ALA A 4 11.64 -18.81 -5.93
C ALA A 4 10.79 -17.53 -5.88
N GLU A 5 10.47 -16.95 -7.04
CA GLU A 5 9.57 -15.80 -7.11
C GLU A 5 8.16 -16.26 -6.70
N LEU A 6 7.77 -15.94 -5.48
CA LEU A 6 6.42 -16.15 -4.99
C LEU A 6 5.48 -15.19 -5.71
N ASN A 7 4.66 -15.73 -6.61
CA ASN A 7 3.72 -14.93 -7.39
C ASN A 7 2.32 -15.03 -6.77
N PHE A 8 1.89 -13.96 -6.10
CA PHE A 8 0.54 -13.82 -5.56
C PHE A 8 0.07 -12.37 -5.74
N GLU A 9 -1.25 -12.17 -5.75
CA GLU A 9 -1.87 -10.85 -5.87
C GLU A 9 -2.48 -10.42 -4.53
N VAL A 10 -2.25 -9.17 -4.15
CA VAL A 10 -2.83 -8.51 -2.98
C VAL A 10 -3.30 -7.13 -3.42
N HIS A 11 -4.42 -6.67 -2.84
CA HIS A 11 -4.98 -5.36 -3.16
C HIS A 11 -5.34 -4.62 -1.88
N ASN A 12 -4.95 -3.35 -1.79
CA ASN A 12 -5.32 -2.49 -0.68
C ASN A 12 -6.67 -1.83 -0.98
N TYR A 13 -7.73 -2.25 -0.30
CA TYR A 13 -9.08 -1.70 -0.47
C TYR A 13 -9.19 -0.21 -0.12
N MET A 14 -8.23 0.36 0.60
CA MET A 14 -8.18 1.81 0.81
C MET A 14 -7.89 2.57 -0.49
N GLU A 15 -7.28 1.96 -1.49
CA GLU A 15 -7.10 2.57 -2.81
C GLU A 15 -8.46 2.89 -3.44
N ASP A 16 -9.36 1.91 -3.48
CA ASP A 16 -10.70 2.06 -4.04
C ASP A 16 -11.48 3.17 -3.31
N ILE A 17 -11.41 3.17 -1.98
CA ILE A 17 -12.09 4.16 -1.13
C ILE A 17 -11.55 5.58 -1.36
N VAL A 18 -10.22 5.73 -1.42
CA VAL A 18 -9.58 7.03 -1.65
C VAL A 18 -9.91 7.55 -3.05
N PHE A 19 -9.87 6.71 -4.07
CA PHE A 19 -10.16 7.13 -5.44
C PHE A 19 -11.65 7.40 -5.68
N ASP A 20 -12.55 6.67 -5.03
CA ASP A 20 -13.99 6.97 -5.01
C ASP A 20 -14.24 8.36 -4.42
N LEU A 21 -13.62 8.70 -3.28
CA LEU A 21 -13.73 10.03 -2.68
C LEU A 21 -13.17 11.13 -3.59
N ILE A 22 -11.97 10.95 -4.15
CA ILE A 22 -11.38 11.93 -5.08
C ILE A 22 -12.28 12.16 -6.30
N GLN A 23 -12.90 11.09 -6.83
CA GLN A 23 -13.84 11.19 -7.93
C GLN A 23 -15.10 11.96 -7.52
N GLN A 24 -15.67 11.68 -6.35
CA GLN A 24 -16.84 12.40 -5.83
C GLN A 24 -16.55 13.90 -5.62
N LYS A 25 -15.36 14.25 -5.14
CA LYS A 25 -14.95 15.66 -5.00
C LYS A 25 -14.81 16.35 -6.36
N GLN A 26 -14.16 15.73 -7.34
CA GLN A 26 -14.06 16.28 -8.71
C GLN A 26 -15.43 16.49 -9.37
N GLN A 27 -16.45 15.70 -9.00
CA GLN A 27 -17.81 15.84 -9.53
C GLN A 27 -18.64 16.92 -8.82
N SER A 28 -18.37 17.16 -7.53
CA SER A 28 -19.19 18.03 -6.68
C SER A 28 -18.57 19.42 -6.45
N ASP A 29 -17.25 19.56 -6.56
CA ASP A 29 -16.50 20.79 -6.36
C ASP A 29 -15.66 21.14 -7.60
N PRO A 30 -16.07 22.15 -8.39
CA PRO A 30 -15.32 22.62 -9.56
C PRO A 30 -13.90 23.13 -9.25
N ASP A 31 -13.62 23.57 -8.01
CA ASP A 31 -12.28 24.03 -7.60
C ASP A 31 -11.34 22.85 -7.27
N PHE A 32 -11.90 21.64 -7.16
CA PHE A 32 -11.18 20.38 -6.99
C PHE A 32 -10.94 19.69 -8.34
N ASP A 33 -10.44 20.40 -9.35
CA ASP A 33 -10.11 19.80 -10.66
C ASP A 33 -8.62 19.43 -10.75
N PHE A 34 -8.32 18.15 -11.01
CA PHE A 34 -6.96 17.62 -11.07
C PHE A 34 -6.77 16.67 -12.25
N CYS A 35 -5.64 16.79 -12.95
CA CYS A 35 -5.31 15.84 -14.00
C CYS A 35 -5.06 14.42 -13.44
N PRO A 36 -5.14 13.35 -14.27
CA PRO A 36 -4.96 11.98 -13.80
C PRO A 36 -3.67 11.74 -13.01
N ARG A 37 -2.58 12.45 -13.34
CA ARG A 37 -1.30 12.32 -12.64
C ARG A 37 -1.34 12.95 -11.24
N CYS A 38 -1.92 14.15 -11.12
CA CYS A 38 -2.12 14.80 -9.83
C CYS A 38 -3.04 13.97 -8.92
N VAL A 39 -4.06 13.32 -9.48
CA VAL A 39 -4.93 12.40 -8.74
C VAL A 39 -4.13 11.25 -8.12
N LEU A 40 -3.17 10.66 -8.85
CA LEU A 40 -2.31 9.62 -8.27
C LEU A 40 -1.37 10.18 -7.20
N ASP A 41 -0.85 11.41 -7.35
CA ASP A 41 0.00 12.03 -6.33
C ASP A 41 -0.79 12.30 -5.04
N ILE A 42 -2.04 12.77 -5.16
CA ILE A 42 -2.98 12.92 -4.04
C ILE A 42 -3.20 11.55 -3.37
N GLY A 43 -3.54 10.53 -4.17
CA GLY A 43 -3.73 9.16 -3.69
C GLY A 43 -2.51 8.64 -2.93
N ALA A 44 -1.30 8.78 -3.51
CA ALA A 44 -0.06 8.35 -2.87
C ALA A 44 0.20 9.08 -1.54
N LEU A 45 -0.09 10.38 -1.45
CA LEU A 45 0.07 11.13 -0.21
C LEU A 45 -0.89 10.62 0.88
N VAL A 46 -2.17 10.41 0.53
CA VAL A 46 -3.19 9.95 1.47
C VAL A 46 -2.94 8.51 1.92
N LEU A 47 -2.69 7.60 0.97
CA LEU A 47 -2.47 6.18 1.24
C LEU A 47 -1.21 5.91 2.09
N ASN A 48 -0.23 6.82 2.07
CA ASN A 48 0.96 6.75 2.92
C ASN A 48 0.72 7.20 4.37
N ILE A 49 -0.44 7.80 4.67
CA ILE A 49 -0.82 8.30 6.00
C ILE A 49 -1.78 7.31 6.68
N ILE A 50 -2.77 6.83 5.95
CA ILE A 50 -3.82 5.98 6.50
C ILE A 50 -3.35 4.54 6.72
N LYS A 51 -4.06 3.82 7.62
CA LYS A 51 -3.83 2.40 7.83
C LYS A 51 -4.30 1.61 6.59
N PRO A 52 -3.46 0.75 5.99
CA PRO A 52 -3.87 -0.04 4.84
C PRO A 52 -4.90 -1.11 5.22
N GLN A 53 -5.69 -1.55 4.24
CA GLN A 53 -6.66 -2.63 4.39
C GLN A 53 -6.52 -3.62 3.23
N TYR A 54 -5.81 -4.72 3.47
CA TYR A 54 -5.66 -5.83 2.52
C TYR A 54 -6.66 -6.97 2.75
N ILE A 55 -7.51 -6.83 3.77
CA ILE A 55 -8.63 -7.73 4.04
C ILE A 55 -9.90 -6.92 3.85
N LYS A 56 -10.86 -7.48 3.10
CA LYS A 56 -12.06 -6.78 2.66
C LYS A 56 -12.99 -6.50 3.85
N VAL A 57 -12.95 -5.27 4.36
CA VAL A 57 -13.88 -4.78 5.39
C VAL A 57 -14.89 -3.82 4.77
N ALA A 58 -14.40 -2.82 4.03
CA ALA A 58 -15.19 -1.88 3.24
C ALA A 58 -14.52 -1.67 1.87
N THR A 59 -15.29 -1.31 0.84
CA THR A 59 -14.75 -1.11 -0.52
C THR A 59 -15.18 0.19 -1.17
N LYS A 60 -16.04 0.98 -0.52
CA LYS A 60 -16.53 2.26 -1.05
C LYS A 60 -16.47 3.32 0.03
N PHE A 61 -16.32 4.58 -0.38
CA PHE A 61 -16.32 5.70 0.56
C PHE A 61 -17.65 5.81 1.32
N ALA A 62 -18.77 5.56 0.63
CA ALA A 62 -20.10 5.59 1.22
C ALA A 62 -20.34 4.56 2.33
N ASP A 63 -19.48 3.53 2.45
CA ASP A 63 -19.59 2.50 3.48
C ASP A 63 -18.89 2.88 4.79
N LEU A 64 -18.13 3.99 4.81
CA LEU A 64 -17.42 4.46 6.01
C LEU A 64 -18.37 5.11 7.03
N ASP A 65 -18.02 5.00 8.31
CA ASP A 65 -18.69 5.79 9.33
C ASP A 65 -18.35 7.29 9.22
N HIS A 66 -19.16 8.14 9.84
CA HIS A 66 -18.99 9.60 9.75
C HIS A 66 -17.64 10.11 10.24
N ALA A 67 -17.03 9.47 11.25
CA ALA A 67 -15.75 9.93 11.79
C ALA A 67 -14.61 9.60 10.81
N ALA A 68 -14.59 8.36 10.31
CA ALA A 68 -13.63 7.90 9.32
C ALA A 68 -13.76 8.66 7.99
N ALA A 69 -14.99 8.93 7.53
CA ALA A 69 -15.25 9.71 6.33
C ALA A 69 -14.69 11.13 6.45
N ASN A 70 -14.99 11.83 7.55
CA ASN A 70 -14.50 13.20 7.78
C ASN A 70 -12.97 13.26 7.89
N GLU A 71 -12.34 12.29 8.56
CA GLU A 71 -10.87 12.22 8.64
C GLU A 71 -10.25 12.04 7.25
N LEU A 72 -10.82 11.14 6.44
CA LEU A 72 -10.32 10.89 5.10
C LEU A 72 -10.48 12.09 4.18
N GLU A 73 -11.61 12.79 4.25
CA GLU A 73 -11.85 14.05 3.52
C GLU A 73 -10.77 15.09 3.83
N GLN A 74 -10.46 15.31 5.11
CA GLN A 74 -9.42 16.25 5.53
C GLN A 74 -8.04 15.89 4.96
N LEU A 75 -7.71 14.59 4.94
CA LEU A 75 -6.44 14.13 4.36
C LEU A 75 -6.39 14.36 2.84
N VAL A 76 -7.49 14.10 2.14
CA VAL A 76 -7.59 14.37 0.69
C VAL A 76 -7.44 15.86 0.40
N ASP A 77 -8.08 16.74 1.18
CA ASP A 77 -7.96 18.19 1.03
C ASP A 77 -6.53 18.67 1.26
N GLN A 78 -5.88 18.21 2.33
CA GLN A 78 -4.48 18.56 2.60
C GLN A 78 -3.52 18.03 1.52
N ALA A 79 -3.77 16.84 0.98
CA ALA A 79 -2.98 16.29 -0.12
C ALA A 79 -3.19 17.09 -1.41
N ALA A 80 -4.44 17.45 -1.72
CA ALA A 80 -4.80 18.27 -2.87
C ALA A 80 -4.16 19.66 -2.80
N GLU A 81 -4.15 20.31 -1.63
CA GLU A 81 -3.45 21.58 -1.43
C GLU A 81 -1.94 21.47 -1.70
N LYS A 82 -1.30 20.41 -1.19
CA LYS A 82 0.14 20.16 -1.43
C LYS A 82 0.44 19.93 -2.91
N VAL A 83 -0.38 19.15 -3.60
CA VAL A 83 -0.20 18.87 -5.03
C VAL A 83 -0.48 20.10 -5.87
N ARG A 84 -1.53 20.88 -5.54
CA ARG A 84 -1.87 22.13 -6.22
C ARG A 84 -0.76 23.18 -6.09
N ALA A 85 -0.11 23.26 -4.94
CA ALA A 85 0.99 24.19 -4.70
C ALA A 85 2.26 23.88 -5.54
N ASN A 86 2.49 22.61 -5.90
CA ASN A 86 3.66 22.19 -6.68
C ASN A 86 3.38 20.92 -7.50
N PRO A 87 2.57 21.01 -8.59
CA PRO A 87 2.18 19.84 -9.35
C PRO A 87 3.35 19.29 -10.16
N TYR A 88 3.57 17.97 -10.09
CA TYR A 88 4.63 17.32 -10.86
C TYR A 88 4.07 16.64 -12.12
N HIS A 89 4.25 17.28 -13.27
CA HIS A 89 3.84 16.73 -14.56
C HIS A 89 4.95 16.01 -15.32
N GLY A 90 6.13 15.82 -14.69
CA GLY A 90 7.29 15.11 -15.25
C GLY A 90 7.76 15.64 -16.61
N LEU A 91 8.61 14.85 -17.26
CA LEU A 91 8.97 15.04 -18.67
C LEU A 91 8.03 14.21 -19.55
N ASN A 92 7.79 14.66 -20.79
CA ASN A 92 6.96 13.92 -21.76
C ASN A 92 7.49 12.48 -21.93
N GLY A 93 6.63 11.49 -21.67
CA GLY A 93 6.93 10.06 -21.86
C GLY A 93 7.32 9.29 -20.60
N GLU A 94 7.40 9.92 -19.42
CA GLU A 94 7.55 9.17 -18.17
C GLU A 94 6.24 8.44 -17.82
N SER A 95 6.33 7.12 -17.63
CA SER A 95 5.23 6.32 -17.06
C SER A 95 4.94 6.79 -15.63
N PHE A 96 3.67 7.02 -15.32
CA PHE A 96 3.19 7.29 -13.97
C PHE A 96 2.25 6.15 -13.57
N GLU A 97 2.56 5.50 -12.46
CA GLU A 97 1.79 4.38 -11.93
C GLU A 97 1.89 4.42 -10.41
N LEU A 98 0.74 4.30 -9.75
CA LEU A 98 0.70 4.19 -8.31
C LEU A 98 1.21 2.80 -7.91
N VAL A 99 2.32 2.75 -7.18
CA VAL A 99 2.92 1.48 -6.72
C VAL A 99 3.18 1.54 -5.23
N ASN A 100 2.72 0.54 -4.49
CA ASN A 100 3.12 0.33 -3.10
C ASN A 100 4.36 -0.56 -3.00
N LEU A 101 5.51 0.04 -2.71
CA LEU A 101 6.76 -0.72 -2.58
C LEU A 101 6.77 -1.70 -1.40
N SER A 102 5.92 -1.49 -0.39
CA SER A 102 5.82 -2.41 0.73
C SER A 102 5.31 -3.78 0.31
N GLU A 103 4.49 -3.88 -0.75
CA GLU A 103 4.03 -5.17 -1.30
C GLU A 103 5.19 -5.97 -1.86
N THR A 104 6.02 -5.37 -2.72
CA THR A 104 7.21 -6.02 -3.28
C THR A 104 8.20 -6.44 -2.19
N MET A 105 8.36 -5.60 -1.16
CA MET A 105 9.26 -5.91 -0.06
C MET A 105 8.74 -7.07 0.79
N VAL A 106 7.44 -7.11 1.09
CA VAL A 106 6.81 -8.22 1.83
C VAL A 106 6.89 -9.50 1.01
N GLN A 107 6.62 -9.45 -0.29
CA GLN A 107 6.75 -10.59 -1.20
C GLN A 107 8.14 -11.21 -1.15
N ARG A 108 9.21 -10.40 -1.25
CA ARG A 108 10.60 -10.89 -1.15
C ARG A 108 10.88 -11.55 0.19
N VAL A 109 10.56 -10.86 1.29
CA VAL A 109 10.88 -11.35 2.64
C VAL A 109 10.07 -12.62 2.97
N LEU A 110 8.80 -12.66 2.58
CA LEU A 110 7.97 -13.85 2.74
C LEU A 110 8.52 -15.02 1.93
N ALA A 111 9.04 -14.77 0.73
CA ALA A 111 9.69 -15.79 -0.08
C ALA A 111 10.93 -16.38 0.57
N ASP A 112 11.83 -15.51 1.04
CA ASP A 112 13.04 -15.94 1.72
C ASP A 112 12.70 -16.79 2.97
N VAL A 113 11.70 -16.39 3.76
CA VAL A 113 11.30 -17.13 4.96
C VAL A 113 10.65 -18.48 4.64
N LEU A 114 9.80 -18.54 3.62
CA LEU A 114 9.14 -19.79 3.22
C LEU A 114 10.12 -20.77 2.56
N GLU A 115 11.11 -20.27 1.82
CA GLU A 115 12.19 -21.10 1.27
C GLU A 115 13.06 -21.70 2.37
N GLU A 116 13.44 -20.91 3.37
CA GLU A 116 14.32 -21.38 4.46
C GLU A 116 13.59 -22.23 5.52
N GLN A 117 12.32 -21.93 5.81
CA GLN A 117 11.60 -22.47 6.97
C GLN A 117 10.16 -22.91 6.69
N GLY A 118 9.74 -23.01 5.43
CA GLY A 118 8.35 -23.32 5.05
C GLY A 118 7.77 -24.58 5.72
N GLU A 119 8.58 -25.65 5.83
CA GLU A 119 8.17 -26.91 6.48
C GLU A 119 7.74 -26.71 7.95
N LYS A 120 8.34 -25.75 8.66
CA LYS A 120 8.04 -25.45 10.07
C LYS A 120 6.66 -24.81 10.24
N PHE A 121 6.24 -24.01 9.26
CA PHE A 121 4.99 -23.25 9.31
C PHE A 121 3.79 -24.03 8.77
N GLN A 122 4.03 -25.09 7.99
CA GLN A 122 2.98 -25.94 7.41
C GLN A 122 1.93 -25.10 6.65
N ILE A 123 2.35 -24.06 5.93
CA ILE A 123 1.49 -23.19 5.13
C ILE A 123 1.37 -23.77 3.72
N ASN A 124 0.14 -23.89 3.23
CA ASN A 124 -0.17 -24.22 1.84
C ASN A 124 -0.18 -22.95 0.97
N ASP A 125 0.05 -23.12 -0.33
CA ASP A 125 0.13 -22.03 -1.30
C ASP A 125 -1.11 -21.11 -1.27
N ASP A 126 -2.31 -21.65 -1.01
CA ASP A 126 -3.55 -20.87 -0.94
C ASP A 126 -3.58 -19.85 0.22
N LEU A 127 -2.78 -20.08 1.27
CA LEU A 127 -2.72 -19.20 2.44
C LEU A 127 -1.63 -18.12 2.33
N ILE A 128 -0.79 -18.19 1.31
CA ILE A 128 0.28 -17.21 1.09
C ILE A 128 -0.27 -15.80 0.86
N PRO A 129 -1.30 -15.57 0.01
CA PRO A 129 -1.88 -14.24 -0.15
C PRO A 129 -2.48 -13.70 1.16
N VAL A 130 -3.05 -14.59 1.99
CA VAL A 130 -3.61 -14.24 3.30
C VAL A 130 -2.50 -13.82 4.27
N ALA A 131 -1.39 -14.58 4.30
CA ALA A 131 -0.23 -14.22 5.10
C ALA A 131 0.34 -12.86 4.66
N ALA A 132 0.50 -12.64 3.36
CA ALA A 132 0.95 -11.37 2.81
C ALA A 132 0.02 -10.20 3.18
N ALA A 133 -1.30 -10.37 3.06
CA ALA A 133 -2.28 -9.37 3.46
C ALA A 133 -2.21 -9.03 4.95
N LEU A 134 -2.04 -10.04 5.81
CA LEU A 134 -1.88 -9.85 7.26
C LEU A 134 -0.59 -9.08 7.61
N VAL A 135 0.52 -9.41 6.94
CA VAL A 135 1.79 -8.68 7.11
C VAL A 135 1.67 -7.25 6.61
N LEU A 136 1.05 -7.04 5.44
CA LEU A 136 0.87 -5.71 4.84
C LEU A 136 -0.03 -4.81 5.68
N ASN A 137 -1.06 -5.35 6.33
CA ASN A 137 -1.89 -4.62 7.30
C ASN A 137 -1.12 -4.14 8.55
N GLN A 138 0.08 -4.68 8.79
CA GLN A 138 0.98 -4.31 9.87
C GLN A 138 2.20 -3.52 9.37
N THR A 139 2.32 -3.32 8.06
CA THR A 139 3.46 -2.67 7.41
C THR A 139 3.07 -1.27 6.98
N LYS A 140 3.97 -0.30 7.20
CA LYS A 140 3.76 1.06 6.69
C LYS A 140 3.67 1.03 5.16
N PRO A 141 2.58 1.52 4.54
CA PRO A 141 2.51 1.61 3.08
C PRO A 141 3.52 2.62 2.53
N ARG A 142 3.98 2.38 1.30
CA ARG A 142 5.02 3.17 0.62
C ARG A 142 4.67 3.36 -0.84
N TYR A 143 3.61 4.12 -1.04
CA TYR A 143 3.12 4.53 -2.34
C TYR A 143 4.03 5.58 -2.98
N ALA A 144 4.30 5.41 -4.26
CA ALA A 144 4.92 6.41 -5.13
C ALA A 144 4.40 6.27 -6.55
N VAL A 145 4.30 7.41 -7.24
CA VAL A 145 3.77 7.51 -8.62
C VAL A 145 4.89 7.45 -9.67
N THR A 146 6.07 7.95 -9.33
CA THR A 146 7.19 8.13 -10.27
C THR A 146 8.33 7.18 -9.96
N VAL A 147 9.16 6.86 -10.97
CA VAL A 147 10.40 6.07 -10.79
C VAL A 147 11.30 6.69 -9.71
N ARG A 148 11.45 8.02 -9.73
CA ARG A 148 12.23 8.76 -8.74
C ARG A 148 11.62 8.66 -7.34
N GLY A 149 10.30 8.79 -7.22
CA GLY A 149 9.59 8.61 -5.96
C GLY A 149 9.77 7.21 -5.39
N ARG A 150 9.72 6.18 -6.25
CA ARG A 150 10.00 4.80 -5.86
C ARG A 150 11.43 4.64 -5.32
N ALA A 151 12.43 5.19 -6.02
CA ALA A 151 13.80 5.17 -5.55
C ALA A 151 13.96 5.86 -4.17
N TYR A 152 13.25 6.97 -3.95
CA TYR A 152 13.25 7.65 -2.65
C TYR A 152 12.61 6.81 -1.54
N GLN A 153 11.45 6.19 -1.79
CA GLN A 153 10.80 5.32 -0.80
C GLN A 153 11.67 4.11 -0.39
N ARG A 154 12.48 3.58 -1.31
CA ARG A 154 13.43 2.50 -1.02
C ARG A 154 14.59 2.90 -0.10
N THR A 155 14.84 4.19 0.11
CA THR A 155 15.82 4.62 1.11
C THR A 155 15.46 4.14 2.52
N ALA A 156 14.20 3.82 2.78
CA ALA A 156 13.77 3.19 4.02
C ALA A 156 14.41 1.81 4.25
N GLU A 157 14.80 1.08 3.19
CA GLU A 157 15.52 -0.19 3.31
C GLU A 157 16.91 -0.02 3.93
N LEU A 158 17.47 1.20 3.93
CA LEU A 158 18.76 1.51 4.55
C LEU A 158 18.69 1.66 6.07
N ASP A 159 17.48 1.74 6.63
CA ASP A 159 17.31 1.75 8.08
C ASP A 159 17.68 0.39 8.67
N HIS A 160 18.56 0.38 9.67
CA HIS A 160 19.03 -0.83 10.34
C HIS A 160 17.91 -1.68 10.95
N GLN A 161 16.74 -1.10 11.25
CA GLN A 161 15.58 -1.81 11.81
C GLN A 161 14.62 -2.31 10.72
N PHE A 162 14.80 -1.90 9.45
CA PHE A 162 13.88 -2.23 8.37
C PHE A 162 13.78 -3.75 8.15
N ALA A 163 14.91 -4.39 7.81
CA ALA A 163 14.93 -5.82 7.51
C ALA A 163 14.55 -6.68 8.73
N PRO A 164 15.08 -6.44 9.95
CA PRO A 164 14.66 -7.17 11.14
C PRO A 164 13.16 -7.00 11.45
N GLY A 165 12.62 -5.79 11.29
CA GLY A 165 11.20 -5.51 11.54
C GLY A 165 10.28 -6.23 10.56
N MET A 166 10.61 -6.22 9.27
CA MET A 166 9.89 -6.95 8.23
C MET A 166 9.91 -8.46 8.48
N MET A 167 11.10 -9.01 8.79
CA MET A 167 11.23 -10.42 9.14
C MET A 167 10.36 -10.77 10.36
N ALA A 168 10.45 -9.98 11.43
CA ALA A 168 9.63 -10.23 12.63
C ALA A 168 8.12 -10.20 12.32
N ALA A 169 7.66 -9.26 11.50
CA ALA A 169 6.26 -9.19 11.08
C ALA A 169 5.82 -10.45 10.32
N VAL A 170 6.63 -10.91 9.36
CA VAL A 170 6.38 -12.16 8.62
C VAL A 170 6.32 -13.34 9.60
N TYR A 171 7.36 -13.54 10.42
CA TYR A 171 7.42 -14.65 11.37
C TYR A 171 6.22 -14.68 12.33
N ASN A 172 5.81 -13.52 12.85
CA ASN A 172 4.68 -13.42 13.75
C ASN A 172 3.38 -13.86 13.07
N VAL A 173 3.13 -13.41 11.85
CA VAL A 173 1.94 -13.81 11.07
C VAL A 173 1.95 -15.30 10.78
N LEU A 174 3.07 -15.85 10.29
CA LEU A 174 3.14 -17.29 9.98
C LEU A 174 2.96 -18.17 11.22
N ASN A 175 3.49 -17.74 12.38
CA ASN A 175 3.25 -18.43 13.65
C ASN A 175 1.78 -18.37 14.09
N GLN A 176 1.15 -17.20 14.03
CA GLN A 176 -0.28 -17.05 14.37
C GLN A 176 -1.16 -17.93 13.48
N MET A 177 -0.88 -17.98 12.16
CA MET A 177 -1.62 -18.82 11.23
C MET A 177 -1.45 -20.31 11.49
N LYS A 178 -0.30 -20.72 12.05
CA LYS A 178 -0.06 -22.10 12.48
C LYS A 178 -0.88 -22.46 13.73
N GLU A 179 -1.00 -21.55 14.68
CA GLU A 179 -1.73 -21.76 15.95
C GLU A 179 -3.26 -21.80 15.78
N LEU A 180 -3.78 -21.24 14.69
CA LEU A 180 -5.20 -21.22 14.36
C LEU A 180 -5.71 -22.51 13.66
N LYS A 181 -4.81 -23.46 13.38
CA LYS A 181 -5.14 -24.78 12.81
C LYS A 181 -5.39 -25.81 13.90
#